data_AF-A0A7Y6AJX7-F1
#
_entry.id   AF-A0A7Y6AJX7-F1
#
_cell.length_a   1.000
_cell.length_b   1.000
_cell.length_c   1.000
_cell.angle_alpha   90.00
_cell.angle_beta   90.00
_cell.angle_gamma   90.00
#
_symmetry.space_group_name_H-M   'P 1'
#
loop_
_entity.id
_entity.type
_entity.pdbx_description
1 polymer ?
#
loop_
_entity_poly.entity_id
_entity_poly.type
_entity_poly.pdbx_seq_one_letter_code
_entity_poly.pdbx_strand_id
1 'polypeptide(L)'
;MGAGDLSAALWQERRQLELLLFRLETQRLHVAAGNIHWLTFTASEVEAVLDRLRFEALARNVESAAVAAEWGLPAQATLVELIAAAPQGSWPTVLQEHLDGLRDLMGRLGEAARANEEMLQSLHRPAGPSDPAGVLEQLTVAGNIERALAITRRATQPLMANYLGDDANSH
;
A
#
# COMPACT_ATOMS: atom_id res chain seq x y z
N MET A 1 15.97 12.05 -19.98
CA MET A 1 15.06 11.48 -18.97
C MET A 1 15.93 10.60 -18.12
N GLY A 2 16.10 10.95 -16.85
CA GLY A 2 17.17 10.42 -16.01
C GLY A 2 16.73 10.34 -14.55
N ALA A 3 17.67 10.19 -13.62
CA ALA A 3 17.38 9.96 -12.20
C ALA A 3 16.43 11.00 -11.53
N GLY A 4 16.27 12.19 -12.11
CA GLY A 4 15.26 13.17 -11.67
C GLY A 4 13.81 12.71 -11.89
N ASP A 5 13.52 12.09 -13.03
CA ASP A 5 12.17 11.60 -13.36
C ASP A 5 11.83 10.39 -12.46
N LEU A 6 12.79 9.49 -12.23
CA LEU A 6 12.67 8.41 -11.26
C LEU A 6 12.44 8.95 -9.84
N SER A 7 13.21 9.95 -9.40
CA SER A 7 13.02 10.58 -8.09
C SER A 7 11.62 11.19 -7.95
N ALA A 8 11.10 11.82 -9.01
CA ALA A 8 9.74 12.36 -9.01
C ALA A 8 8.68 11.25 -8.92
N ALA A 9 8.86 10.14 -9.65
CA ALA A 9 7.98 8.98 -9.58
C ALA A 9 7.99 8.33 -8.18
N LEU A 10 9.16 8.13 -7.58
CA LEU A 10 9.31 7.58 -6.22
C LEU A 10 8.65 8.49 -5.17
N TRP A 11 8.83 9.80 -5.29
CA TRP A 11 8.16 10.75 -4.41
C TRP A 11 6.63 10.68 -4.53
N GLN A 12 6.11 10.60 -5.75
CA GLN A 12 4.67 10.51 -6.00
C GLN A 12 4.10 9.18 -5.46
N GLU A 13 4.81 8.07 -5.62
CA GLU A 13 4.42 6.79 -5.05
C GLU A 13 4.39 6.84 -3.51
N ARG A 14 5.42 7.41 -2.87
CA ARG A 14 5.45 7.63 -1.41
C ARG A 14 4.22 8.40 -0.92
N ARG A 15 3.82 9.46 -1.62
CA ARG A 15 2.62 10.21 -1.25
C ARG A 15 1.33 9.40 -1.34
N GLN A 16 1.22 8.51 -2.33
CA GLN A 16 0.06 7.61 -2.42
C GLN A 16 0.08 6.55 -1.30
N LEU A 17 1.26 6.06 -0.92
CA LEU A 17 1.40 5.15 0.23
C LEU A 17 1.06 5.84 1.57
N GLU A 18 1.48 7.09 1.76
CA GLU A 18 1.08 7.91 2.91
C GLU A 18 -0.45 8.10 2.96
N LEU A 19 -1.08 8.38 1.82
CA LEU A 19 -2.53 8.47 1.72
C LEU A 19 -3.20 7.13 2.05
N LEU A 20 -2.66 6.01 1.56
CA LEU A 20 -3.16 4.67 1.87
C LEU A 20 -3.11 4.41 3.38
N LEU A 21 -1.99 4.74 4.03
CA LEU A 21 -1.84 4.61 5.47
C LEU A 21 -2.89 5.43 6.21
N PHE A 22 -3.07 6.70 5.83
CA PHE A 22 -4.11 7.55 6.39
C PHE A 22 -5.52 6.96 6.23
N ARG A 23 -5.84 6.35 5.07
CA ARG A 23 -7.14 5.73 4.83
C ARG A 23 -7.35 4.48 5.68
N LEU A 24 -6.33 3.65 5.86
CA LEU A 24 -6.38 2.49 6.75
C LEU A 24 -6.60 2.94 8.21
N GLU A 25 -5.83 3.92 8.69
CA GLU A 25 -6.00 4.48 10.04
C GLU A 25 -7.40 5.08 10.24
N THR A 26 -7.91 5.79 9.25
CA THR A 26 -9.27 6.38 9.28
C THR A 26 -10.34 5.30 9.35
N GLN A 27 -10.25 4.24 8.53
CA GLN A 27 -11.15 3.09 8.60
C GLN A 27 -11.14 2.48 10.01
N ARG A 28 -9.95 2.30 10.59
CA ARG A 28 -9.79 1.78 11.95
C ARG A 28 -10.51 2.63 12.98
N LEU A 29 -10.36 3.96 12.89
CA LEU A 29 -11.00 4.90 13.80
C LEU A 29 -12.53 4.82 13.71
N HIS A 30 -13.08 4.70 12.50
CA HIS A 30 -14.52 4.49 12.32
C HIS A 30 -14.99 3.18 12.93
N VAL A 31 -14.27 2.08 12.70
CA VAL A 31 -14.62 0.78 13.27
C VAL A 31 -14.53 0.79 14.80
N ALA A 32 -13.45 1.33 15.36
CA ALA A 32 -13.25 1.43 16.80
C ALA A 32 -14.33 2.28 17.49
N ALA A 33 -14.85 3.30 16.80
CA ALA A 33 -15.95 4.13 17.28
C ALA A 33 -17.34 3.49 17.09
N GLY A 34 -17.44 2.27 16.56
CA GLY A 34 -18.71 1.58 16.29
C GLY A 34 -19.46 2.13 15.06
N ASN A 35 -18.82 2.97 14.25
CA ASN A 35 -19.45 3.61 13.09
C ASN A 35 -19.46 2.69 11.85
N ILE A 36 -20.03 1.48 11.99
CA ILE A 36 -19.97 0.44 10.96
C ILE A 36 -20.70 0.82 9.67
N HIS A 37 -21.68 1.73 9.73
CA HIS A 37 -22.36 2.26 8.55
C HIS A 37 -21.44 3.03 7.58
N TRP A 38 -20.30 3.55 8.05
CA TRP A 38 -19.28 4.18 7.19
C TRP A 38 -18.31 3.18 6.54
N LEU A 39 -18.40 1.89 6.88
CA LEU A 39 -17.42 0.91 6.44
C LEU A 39 -17.34 0.79 4.91
N THR A 40 -18.49 0.81 4.22
CA THR A 40 -18.54 0.80 2.75
C THR A 40 -17.79 1.97 2.13
N PHE A 41 -17.92 3.17 2.71
CA PHE A 41 -17.24 4.37 2.22
C PHE A 41 -15.74 4.28 2.46
N THR A 42 -15.33 4.00 3.70
CA THR A 42 -13.91 3.91 4.06
C THR A 42 -13.19 2.80 3.28
N ALA A 43 -13.84 1.65 3.06
CA ALA A 43 -13.31 0.58 2.22
C ALA A 43 -13.15 1.03 0.74
N SER A 44 -14.13 1.76 0.19
CA SER A 44 -14.06 2.28 -1.17
C SER A 44 -12.95 3.33 -1.33
N GLU A 45 -12.68 4.14 -0.30
CA GLU A 45 -11.57 5.10 -0.32
C GLU A 45 -10.21 4.38 -0.31
N VAL A 46 -10.06 3.30 0.46
CA VAL A 46 -8.84 2.46 0.42
C VAL A 46 -8.67 1.85 -0.97
N GLU A 47 -9.73 1.29 -1.54
CA GLU A 47 -9.72 0.70 -2.89
C GLU A 47 -9.31 1.71 -3.96
N ALA A 48 -9.83 2.94 -3.91
CA ALA A 48 -9.46 3.99 -4.85
C ALA A 48 -7.97 4.34 -4.80
N VAL A 49 -7.36 4.38 -3.59
CA VAL A 49 -5.93 4.62 -3.45
C VAL A 49 -5.11 3.44 -3.97
N LEU A 50 -5.54 2.20 -3.71
CA LEU A 50 -4.89 1.00 -4.25
C LEU A 50 -4.91 0.97 -5.78
N ASP A 51 -6.00 1.41 -6.40
CA ASP A 51 -6.07 1.50 -7.86
C ASP A 51 -5.16 2.59 -8.42
N ARG A 52 -5.05 3.74 -7.71
CA ARG A 52 -4.09 4.79 -8.09
C ARG A 52 -2.64 4.33 -7.99
N LEU A 53 -2.30 3.61 -6.92
CA LEU A 53 -0.95 3.05 -6.71
C LEU A 53 -0.50 2.14 -7.85
N ARG A 54 -1.41 1.43 -8.52
CA ARG A 54 -1.05 0.61 -9.70
C ARG A 54 -0.49 1.46 -10.85
N PHE A 55 -1.02 2.67 -11.04
CA PHE A 55 -0.51 3.58 -12.06
C PHE A 55 0.84 4.18 -11.66
N GLU A 56 1.00 4.56 -10.38
CA GLU A 56 2.28 5.08 -9.90
C GLU A 56 3.38 4.02 -9.96
N ALA A 57 3.08 2.76 -9.62
CA ALA A 57 4.02 1.65 -9.76
C ALA A 57 4.43 1.39 -11.21
N LEU A 58 3.49 1.52 -12.16
CA LEU A 58 3.81 1.41 -13.60
C LEU A 58 4.72 2.57 -14.05
N ALA A 59 4.41 3.80 -13.65
CA ALA A 59 5.23 4.97 -13.96
C ALA A 59 6.65 4.80 -13.39
N ARG A 60 6.77 4.43 -12.11
CA ARG A 60 8.06 4.11 -11.47
C ARG A 60 8.82 3.05 -12.26
N ASN A 61 8.19 1.95 -12.67
CA ASN A 61 8.87 0.89 -13.40
C ASN A 61 9.45 1.37 -14.74
N VAL A 62 8.75 2.27 -15.45
CA VAL A 62 9.25 2.88 -16.69
C VAL A 62 10.47 3.75 -16.41
N GLU A 63 10.39 4.65 -15.43
CA GLU A 63 11.51 5.54 -15.10
C GLU A 63 12.71 4.77 -14.55
N SER A 64 12.46 3.74 -13.74
CA SER A 64 13.49 2.88 -13.18
C SER A 64 14.23 2.09 -14.25
N ALA A 65 13.51 1.55 -15.24
CA ALA A 65 14.12 0.85 -16.36
C ALA A 65 14.95 1.79 -17.25
N ALA A 66 14.50 3.04 -17.44
CA ALA A 66 15.26 4.05 -18.17
C ALA A 66 16.57 4.40 -17.47
N VAL A 67 16.53 4.63 -16.15
CA VAL A 67 17.73 4.88 -15.33
C VAL A 67 18.65 3.67 -15.31
N ALA A 68 18.11 2.46 -15.16
CA ALA A 68 18.91 1.23 -15.22
C ALA A 68 19.66 1.11 -16.54
N ALA A 69 18.98 1.34 -17.68
CA ALA A 69 19.60 1.33 -18.99
C ALA A 69 20.70 2.40 -19.14
N GLU A 70 20.46 3.61 -18.62
CA GLU A 70 21.45 4.70 -18.61
C GLU A 70 22.70 4.33 -17.80
N TRP A 71 22.54 3.59 -16.71
CA TRP A 71 23.62 3.19 -15.80
C TRP A 71 24.18 1.79 -16.10
N GLY A 72 23.77 1.15 -17.19
CA GLY A 72 24.30 -0.14 -17.63
C GLY A 72 23.83 -1.36 -16.82
N LEU A 73 22.69 -1.24 -16.14
CA LEU A 73 22.03 -2.30 -15.37
C LEU A 73 20.88 -2.96 -16.15
N PRO A 74 20.45 -4.18 -15.75
CA PRO A 74 19.23 -4.79 -16.28
C PRO A 74 17.99 -3.93 -16.02
N ALA A 75 17.00 -3.97 -16.93
CA ALA A 75 15.78 -3.16 -16.80
C ALA A 75 14.98 -3.42 -15.51
N GLN A 76 15.12 -4.63 -14.94
CA GLN A 76 14.51 -5.06 -13.70
C GLN A 76 15.39 -4.83 -12.46
N ALA A 77 16.43 -4.00 -12.55
CA ALA A 77 17.27 -3.67 -11.41
C ALA A 77 16.45 -3.07 -10.26
N THR A 78 16.76 -3.55 -9.05
CA THR A 78 16.18 -3.08 -7.79
C THR A 78 16.67 -1.68 -7.46
N LEU A 79 15.96 -0.99 -6.56
CA LEU A 79 16.36 0.34 -6.09
C LEU A 79 17.74 0.29 -5.38
N VAL A 80 18.05 -0.79 -4.66
CA VAL A 80 19.37 -1.00 -4.04
C VAL A 80 20.46 -1.12 -5.09
N GLU A 81 20.24 -1.89 -6.17
CA GLU A 81 21.20 -2.01 -7.27
C GLU A 81 21.40 -0.68 -8.01
N LEU A 82 20.31 0.08 -8.23
CA LEU A 82 20.37 1.42 -8.81
C LEU A 82 21.20 2.38 -7.93
N ILE A 83 20.99 2.38 -6.61
CA ILE A 83 21.78 3.19 -5.67
C ILE A 83 23.27 2.82 -5.75
N ALA A 84 23.59 1.53 -5.82
CA ALA A 84 24.97 1.05 -5.89
C ALA A 84 25.67 1.41 -7.21
N ALA A 85 24.94 1.44 -8.33
CA ALA A 85 25.46 1.80 -9.64
C ALA A 85 25.38 3.30 -9.95
N ALA A 86 24.73 4.10 -9.08
CA ALA A 86 24.51 5.51 -9.32
C ALA A 86 25.86 6.26 -9.51
N PRO A 87 25.98 7.11 -10.54
CA PRO A 87 27.18 7.90 -10.78
C PRO A 87 27.52 8.80 -9.58
N GLN A 88 28.80 9.21 -9.49
CA GLN A 88 29.25 10.17 -8.48
C GLN A 88 28.42 11.47 -8.57
N GLY A 89 27.88 11.92 -7.44
CA GLY A 89 26.99 13.06 -7.36
C GLY A 89 25.99 12.93 -6.22
N SER A 90 24.85 13.61 -6.35
CA SER A 90 23.78 13.63 -5.33
C SER A 90 22.84 12.41 -5.41
N TRP A 91 22.76 11.75 -6.57
CA TRP A 91 21.79 10.69 -6.81
C TRP A 91 21.87 9.48 -5.87
N PRO A 92 23.06 8.97 -5.49
CA PRO A 92 23.15 7.89 -4.50
C PRO A 92 22.43 8.26 -3.19
N THR A 93 22.66 9.47 -2.68
CA THR A 93 22.02 9.97 -1.45
C THR A 93 20.52 10.15 -1.62
N VAL A 94 20.08 10.81 -2.71
CA VAL A 94 18.65 11.06 -2.97
C VAL A 94 17.85 9.76 -3.11
N LEU A 95 18.39 8.77 -3.84
CA LEU A 95 17.75 7.47 -3.99
C LEU A 95 17.77 6.67 -2.69
N GLN A 96 18.81 6.78 -1.88
CA GLN A 96 18.86 6.19 -0.54
C GLN A 96 17.77 6.76 0.38
N GLU A 97 17.57 8.08 0.40
CA GLU A 97 16.49 8.74 1.16
C GLU A 97 15.10 8.26 0.73
N HIS A 98 14.92 7.96 -0.57
CA HIS A 98 13.69 7.33 -1.07
C HIS A 98 13.53 5.90 -0.57
N LEU A 99 14.58 5.09 -0.66
CA LEU A 99 14.57 3.71 -0.20
C LEU A 99 14.21 3.62 1.29
N ASP A 100 14.83 4.44 2.13
CA ASP A 100 14.58 4.46 3.58
C ASP A 100 13.14 4.87 3.89
N GLY A 101 12.63 5.91 3.23
CA GLY A 101 11.25 6.35 3.42
C GLY A 101 10.21 5.35 2.90
N LEU A 102 10.50 4.65 1.80
CA LEU A 102 9.63 3.60 1.29
C LEU A 102 9.58 2.40 2.25
N ARG A 103 10.72 2.00 2.82
CA ARG A 103 10.78 0.93 3.83
C ARG A 103 10.00 1.28 5.09
N ASP A 104 10.15 2.50 5.61
CA ASP A 104 9.36 2.98 6.76
C ASP A 104 7.85 2.91 6.47
N LEU A 105 7.42 3.45 5.32
CA LEU A 105 6.02 3.44 4.93
C LEU A 105 5.47 2.02 4.76
N MET A 106 6.23 1.11 4.15
CA MET A 106 5.84 -0.29 3.98
C MET A 106 5.66 -1.00 5.34
N GLY A 107 6.57 -0.78 6.29
CA GLY A 107 6.44 -1.31 7.65
C GLY A 107 5.18 -0.80 8.36
N ARG A 108 4.94 0.51 8.30
CA ARG A 108 3.76 1.15 8.91
C ARG A 108 2.45 0.69 8.26
N LEU A 109 2.43 0.52 6.94
CA LEU A 109 1.28 -0.01 6.20
C LEU A 109 0.97 -1.45 6.60
N GLY A 110 2.00 -2.30 6.74
CA GLY A 110 1.84 -3.68 7.20
C GLY A 110 1.17 -3.76 8.57
N GLU A 111 1.65 -2.96 9.53
CA GLU A 111 1.05 -2.87 10.87
C GLU A 111 -0.38 -2.33 10.85
N ALA A 112 -0.62 -1.24 10.09
CA ALA A 112 -1.96 -0.64 9.99
C ALA A 112 -2.98 -1.61 9.38
N ALA A 113 -2.60 -2.32 8.31
CA ALA A 113 -3.47 -3.29 7.67
C ALA A 113 -3.73 -4.51 8.56
N ARG A 114 -2.72 -5.03 9.27
CA ARG A 114 -2.90 -6.11 10.24
C ARG A 114 -3.86 -5.71 11.36
N ALA A 115 -3.68 -4.53 11.94
CA ALA A 115 -4.55 -4.01 12.98
C ALA A 115 -6.01 -3.81 12.49
N ASN A 116 -6.19 -3.36 11.24
CA ASN A 116 -7.52 -3.27 10.63
C ASN A 116 -8.15 -4.63 10.44
N GLU A 117 -7.41 -5.60 9.91
CA GLU A 117 -7.91 -6.95 9.69
C GLU A 117 -8.37 -7.59 11.01
N GLU A 118 -7.56 -7.54 12.06
CA GLU A 118 -7.90 -8.04 13.39
C GLU A 118 -9.21 -7.40 13.91
N MET A 119 -9.35 -6.09 13.75
CA MET A 119 -10.53 -5.36 14.20
C MET A 119 -11.79 -5.71 13.39
N LEU A 120 -11.69 -5.82 12.06
CA LEU A 120 -12.79 -6.21 11.19
C LEU A 120 -13.23 -7.66 11.43
N GLN A 121 -12.30 -8.57 11.71
CA GLN A 121 -12.61 -9.94 12.10
C GLN A 121 -13.37 -10.01 13.43
N SER A 122 -13.11 -9.09 14.37
CA SER A 122 -13.82 -9.06 15.65
C SER A 122 -15.31 -8.69 15.51
N LEU A 123 -15.69 -7.95 14.44
CA LEU A 123 -17.07 -7.58 14.14
C LEU A 123 -17.92 -8.75 13.62
N HIS A 124 -17.29 -9.79 13.07
CA HIS A 124 -17.95 -10.92 12.40
C HIS A 124 -18.72 -11.87 13.34
N ARG A 125 -18.90 -11.52 14.63
CA ARG A 125 -19.65 -12.32 15.60
C ARG A 125 -20.96 -11.65 16.03
N PRO A 126 -22.00 -11.60 15.17
CA PRO A 126 -23.31 -11.12 15.59
C PRO A 126 -24.10 -12.20 16.34
N ALA A 127 -24.89 -11.77 17.34
CA ALA A 127 -26.03 -12.55 17.83
C ALA A 127 -27.21 -12.36 16.85
N GLY A 128 -27.91 -13.45 16.52
CA GLY A 128 -28.91 -13.45 15.43
C GLY A 128 -30.23 -12.76 15.79
N PRO A 129 -30.89 -12.06 14.85
CA PRO A 129 -32.16 -11.40 15.05
C PRO A 129 -33.30 -12.41 14.88
N SER A 130 -34.48 -12.13 15.44
CA SER A 130 -35.63 -13.05 15.35
C SER A 130 -36.55 -12.79 14.16
N ASP A 131 -36.34 -11.71 13.38
CA ASP A 131 -37.20 -11.32 12.25
C ASP A 131 -36.46 -11.25 10.89
N PRO A 132 -37.18 -11.34 9.75
CA PRO A 132 -36.57 -11.33 8.43
C PRO A 132 -35.87 -10.02 8.03
N ALA A 133 -36.32 -8.87 8.55
CA ALA A 133 -35.74 -7.57 8.21
C ALA A 133 -34.35 -7.41 8.85
N GLY A 134 -34.21 -7.78 10.12
CA GLY A 134 -32.94 -7.84 10.83
C GLY A 134 -31.97 -8.83 10.19
N VAL A 135 -32.45 -9.96 9.64
CA VAL A 135 -31.59 -10.89 8.89
C VAL A 135 -30.99 -10.21 7.66
N LEU A 136 -31.77 -9.45 6.89
CA LEU A 136 -31.27 -8.76 5.69
C LEU A 136 -30.24 -7.67 6.03
N GLU A 137 -30.48 -6.90 7.09
CA GLU A 137 -29.54 -5.89 7.59
C GLU A 137 -28.23 -6.54 8.02
N GLN A 138 -28.29 -7.65 8.76
CA GLN A 138 -27.10 -8.41 9.15
C GLN A 138 -26.31 -8.95 7.98
N LEU A 139 -26.98 -9.49 6.96
CA LEU A 139 -26.31 -9.96 5.73
C LEU A 139 -25.62 -8.81 4.99
N THR A 140 -26.25 -7.63 4.97
CA THR A 140 -25.64 -6.42 4.38
C THR A 140 -24.39 -6.00 5.14
N VAL A 141 -24.44 -5.96 6.47
CA VAL A 141 -23.30 -5.63 7.32
C VAL A 141 -22.17 -6.66 7.16
N ALA A 142 -22.48 -7.96 7.19
CA ALA A 142 -21.50 -9.01 6.99
C ALA A 142 -20.81 -8.90 5.63
N GLY A 143 -21.57 -8.67 4.55
CA GLY A 143 -21.02 -8.43 3.22
C GLY A 143 -20.10 -7.21 3.14
N ASN A 144 -20.45 -6.13 3.84
CA ASN A 144 -19.59 -4.95 3.91
C ASN A 144 -18.28 -5.22 4.66
N ILE A 145 -18.31 -6.01 5.73
CA ILE A 145 -17.10 -6.37 6.49
C ILE A 145 -16.20 -7.30 5.66
N GLU A 146 -16.76 -8.30 4.98
CA GLU A 146 -15.99 -9.18 4.08
C GLU A 146 -15.32 -8.40 2.95
N ARG A 147 -16.05 -7.45 2.34
CA ARG A 147 -15.46 -6.56 1.32
C ARG A 147 -14.31 -5.73 1.91
N ALA A 148 -14.49 -5.14 3.08
CA ALA A 148 -13.45 -4.37 3.73
C ALA A 148 -12.21 -5.22 4.04
N LEU A 149 -12.39 -6.44 4.57
CA LEU A 149 -11.32 -7.40 4.82
C LEU A 149 -10.54 -7.74 3.54
N ALA A 150 -11.25 -8.04 2.45
CA ALA A 150 -10.62 -8.34 1.16
C ALA A 150 -9.76 -7.16 0.65
N ILE A 151 -10.25 -5.93 0.81
CA ILE A 151 -9.53 -4.71 0.42
C ILE A 151 -8.32 -4.47 1.32
N THR A 152 -8.45 -4.62 2.63
CA THR A 152 -7.34 -4.47 3.59
C THR A 152 -6.22 -5.48 3.31
N ARG A 153 -6.55 -6.74 3.01
CA ARG A 153 -5.57 -7.77 2.62
C ARG A 153 -4.86 -7.44 1.30
N ARG A 154 -5.53 -6.74 0.38
CA ARG A 154 -4.88 -6.28 -0.87
C ARG A 154 -3.83 -5.20 -0.59
N ALA A 155 -4.00 -4.39 0.46
CA ALA A 155 -3.01 -3.38 0.85
C ALA A 155 -1.69 -3.96 1.38
N THR A 156 -1.66 -5.22 1.79
CA THR A 156 -0.46 -5.93 2.28
C THR A 156 0.17 -6.86 1.25
N GLN A 157 -0.39 -6.95 0.03
CA GLN A 157 0.27 -7.67 -1.07
C GLN A 157 1.64 -7.03 -1.36
N PRO A 158 2.62 -7.79 -1.87
CA PRO A 158 3.97 -7.27 -2.13
C PRO A 158 3.96 -6.30 -3.31
N LEU A 159 3.51 -5.07 -3.08
CA LEU A 159 3.43 -4.01 -4.09
C LEU A 159 4.83 -3.56 -4.52
N MET A 160 5.82 -3.67 -3.61
CA MET A 160 7.15 -3.08 -3.80
C MET A 160 8.33 -3.94 -3.33
N ALA A 161 8.12 -5.04 -2.59
CA ALA A 161 9.22 -5.82 -1.98
C ALA A 161 10.33 -6.21 -2.97
N ASN A 162 9.94 -6.73 -4.13
CA ASN A 162 10.87 -7.12 -5.20
C ASN A 162 11.66 -5.92 -5.73
N TYR A 163 11.01 -4.75 -5.85
CA TYR A 163 11.65 -3.54 -6.36
C TYR A 163 12.63 -2.93 -5.35
N LEU A 164 12.29 -2.94 -4.06
CA LEU A 164 13.17 -2.42 -3.01
C LEU A 164 14.43 -3.27 -2.81
N GLY A 165 14.43 -4.51 -3.32
CA GLY A 165 15.54 -5.46 -3.16
C GLY A 165 15.51 -6.21 -1.83
N ASP A 166 14.35 -6.30 -1.17
CA ASP A 166 14.21 -6.94 0.14
C ASP A 166 14.21 -8.48 0.04
N ASP A 167 13.93 -9.06 -1.13
CA ASP A 167 14.02 -10.52 -1.39
C ASP A 167 15.46 -11.03 -1.47
N ALA A 168 16.44 -10.15 -1.77
CA ALA A 168 17.85 -10.53 -1.94
C ALA A 168 18.55 -10.90 -0.62
N ASN A 169 17.87 -10.75 0.52
CA ASN A 169 18.41 -11.05 1.86
C ASN A 169 17.65 -12.18 2.59
N SER A 170 16.73 -12.88 1.93
CA SER A 170 16.09 -14.08 2.48
C SER A 170 16.91 -15.33 2.10
N HIS A 171 18.07 -15.48 2.73
CA HIS A 171 18.79 -16.75 2.83
C HIS A 171 18.55 -17.39 4.20
#